data_AF-A0A849HN93-F1
#
_entry.id   AF-A0A849HN93-F1
#
_cell.length_a   1.000
_cell.length_b   1.000
_cell.length_c   1.000
_cell.angle_alpha   90.00
_cell.angle_beta   90.00
_cell.angle_gamma   90.00
#
_symmetry.space_group_name_H-M   'P 1'
#
loop_
_entity.id
_entity.type
_entity.pdbx_description
1 polymer ?
#
loop_
_entity_poly.entity_id
_entity_poly.type
_entity_poly.pdbx_seq_one_letter_code
_entity_poly.pdbx_strand_id
1 'polypeptide(L)' 'MANSNGPVIDMTPEGNFIEPPKPKLGEILLRLVMFGLFLCLAGVMFWLMFWAAVFVVPVLVLLGLAGFLFMKLQGQAGR' A
#
# COMPACT_ATOMS: atom_id res chain seq x y z
N MET A 1 42.78 -4.70 -12.92
CA MET A 1 41.84 -5.84 -12.78
C MET A 1 40.47 -5.34 -13.20
N ALA A 2 40.08 -5.57 -14.45
CA ALA A 2 38.77 -5.18 -14.95
C ALA A 2 37.74 -6.18 -14.41
N ASN A 3 36.82 -5.75 -13.55
CA ASN A 3 35.65 -6.53 -13.18
C ASN A 3 34.80 -6.73 -14.42
N SER A 4 34.98 -7.85 -15.12
CA SER A 4 34.10 -8.28 -16.20
C SER A 4 32.79 -8.79 -15.58
N ASN A 5 31.95 -7.88 -15.11
CA ASN A 5 30.55 -8.17 -14.83
C ASN A 5 29.77 -8.26 -16.15
N GLY A 6 30.24 -9.11 -17.06
CA GLY A 6 29.46 -9.52 -18.22
C GLY A 6 28.26 -10.36 -17.77
N PRO A 7 27.18 -10.41 -18.55
CA PRO A 7 26.08 -11.31 -18.26
C PRO A 7 26.60 -12.75 -18.20
N VAL A 8 26.42 -13.41 -17.05
CA VAL A 8 26.68 -14.83 -16.91
C VAL A 8 25.58 -15.55 -17.68
N ILE A 9 25.92 -16.02 -18.88
CA ILE A 9 24.97 -16.76 -19.70
C ILE A 9 25.06 -18.22 -19.28
N ASP A 10 24.04 -18.69 -18.56
CA ASP A 10 23.90 -20.10 -18.20
C ASP A 10 23.58 -20.91 -19.46
N MET A 11 24.63 -21.43 -20.09
CA MET A 11 24.58 -22.33 -21.23
C MET A 11 24.91 -23.76 -20.78
N THR A 12 24.26 -24.73 -21.41
CA THR A 12 24.70 -26.13 -21.36
C THR A 12 26.09 -26.28 -22.00
N PRO A 13 26.85 -27.35 -21.72
CA PRO A 13 28.14 -27.62 -22.37
C PRO A 13 28.07 -27.68 -23.91
N GLU A 14 26.86 -27.87 -24.47
CA GLU A 14 26.59 -27.92 -25.91
C GLU A 14 26.15 -26.55 -26.49
N GLY A 15 26.19 -25.48 -25.69
CA GLY A 15 25.86 -24.12 -26.13
C GLY A 15 24.36 -23.80 -26.19
N ASN A 16 23.49 -24.71 -25.74
CA ASN A 16 22.05 -24.43 -25.61
C ASN A 16 21.79 -23.63 -24.32
N PHE A 17 20.91 -22.64 -24.38
CA PHE A 17 20.43 -21.90 -23.21
C PHE A 17 19.68 -22.84 -22.25
N ILE A 18 19.94 -22.73 -20.95
CA ILE A 18 19.15 -23.44 -19.94
C ILE A 18 17.78 -22.77 -19.86
N GLU A 19 16.74 -23.44 -20.34
CA GLU A 19 15.36 -22.97 -20.15
C GLU A 19 15.00 -23.03 -18.65
N PRO A 20 14.56 -21.91 -18.05
CA PRO A 20 14.08 -21.95 -16.68
C PRO A 20 12.85 -22.85 -16.58
N PRO A 21 12.70 -23.62 -15.48
CA PRO A 21 11.57 -24.52 -15.31
C PRO A 21 10.26 -23.73 -15.39
N LYS A 22 9.33 -24.21 -16.24
CA LYS A 22 8.02 -23.58 -16.39
C LYS A 22 7.30 -23.60 -15.03
N PRO A 23 6.68 -22.48 -14.61
CA PRO A 23 5.98 -22.42 -13.34
C PRO A 23 4.85 -23.44 -13.31
N LYS A 24 4.71 -24.11 -12.16
CA LYS A 24 3.67 -25.14 -12.00
C LYS A 24 2.30 -24.46 -11.93
N LEU A 25 1.26 -25.15 -12.42
CA LEU A 25 -0.12 -24.65 -12.40
C LEU A 25 -0.59 -24.25 -10.99
N GLY A 26 -0.13 -24.99 -9.96
CA GLY A 26 -0.39 -24.66 -8.55
C GLY A 26 0.27 -23.36 -8.08
N GLU A 27 1.45 -23.01 -8.59
CA GLU A 27 2.10 -21.73 -8.26
C GLU A 27 1.34 -20.54 -8.86
N ILE A 28 0.81 -20.71 -10.07
CA ILE A 28 -0.02 -19.69 -10.72
C ILE A 28 -1.31 -19.48 -9.92
N LEU A 29 -1.98 -20.56 -9.53
CA LEU A 29 -3.19 -20.49 -8.72
C LEU A 29 -2.93 -19.82 -7.36
N LEU A 30 -1.83 -20.17 -6.70
CA LEU A 30 -1.43 -19.58 -5.43
C LEU A 30 -1.21 -18.07 -5.55
N ARG A 31 -0.51 -17.61 -6.60
CA ARG A 31 -0.30 -16.18 -6.87
C ARG A 31 -1.62 -15.44 -7.08
N LEU A 32 -2.54 -16.03 -7.83
CA LEU A 32 -3.89 -15.48 -8.06
C LEU A 32 -4.68 -15.34 -6.76
N VAL A 33 -4.66 -16.36 -5.90
CA VAL A 33 -5.32 -16.33 -4.59
C VAL A 33 -4.71 -15.25 -3.69
N MET A 34 -3.38 -15.19 -3.59
CA MET A 34 -2.69 -14.18 -2.77
C MET A 34 -2.97 -12.77 -3.28
N PHE A 35 -2.98 -12.57 -4.59
CA PHE A 35 -3.35 -11.29 -5.20
C PHE A 35 -4.80 -10.92 -4.90
N GLY A 36 -5.74 -11.87 -4.99
CA GLY A 36 -7.14 -11.66 -4.62
C GLY A 36 -7.31 -11.26 -3.16
N LEU A 37 -6.63 -11.95 -2.24
CA LEU A 37 -6.66 -11.62 -0.81
C LEU A 37 -6.09 -10.23 -0.54
N PHE A 38 -4.99 -9.87 -1.20
CA PHE A 38 -4.41 -8.54 -1.10
C PHE A 38 -5.38 -7.45 -1.58
N LEU A 39 -6.07 -7.67 -2.71
CA LEU A 39 -7.09 -6.76 -3.22
C LEU A 39 -8.27 -6.62 -2.25
N CYS A 40 -8.75 -7.73 -1.66
CA CYS A 40 -9.81 -7.68 -0.66
C CYS A 40 -9.39 -6.86 0.56
N LEU A 41 -8.18 -7.08 1.07
CA LEU A 41 -7.65 -6.33 2.21
C LEU A 41 -7.54 -4.83 1.88
N ALA A 42 -6.96 -4.50 0.73
CA ALA A 42 -6.84 -3.12 0.27
C ALA A 42 -8.22 -2.45 0.11
N GLY A 43 -9.21 -3.17 -0.42
CA GLY A 43 -10.58 -2.70 -0.55
C GLY A 43 -11.23 -2.39 0.81
N VAL A 44 -11.09 -3.29 1.79
CA VAL A 44 -11.63 -3.07 3.16
C VAL A 44 -10.93 -1.90 3.84
N MET A 45 -9.60 -1.79 3.71
CA MET A 45 -8.86 -0.66 4.27
C MET A 45 -9.30 0.66 3.64
N PHE A 46 -9.41 0.71 2.32
CA PHE A 46 -9.88 1.90 1.61
C PHE A 46 -11.30 2.28 2.05
N TRP A 47 -12.20 1.30 2.14
CA TRP A 47 -13.55 1.51 2.65
C TRP A 47 -13.53 2.12 4.05
N LEU A 48 -12.84 1.51 5.01
CA LEU A 48 -12.76 2.04 6.37
C LEU A 48 -12.18 3.46 6.43
N MET A 49 -11.10 3.73 5.69
CA MET A 49 -10.49 5.06 5.61
C MET A 49 -11.43 6.08 4.99
N PHE A 50 -12.16 5.71 3.94
CA PHE A 50 -13.12 6.60 3.28
C PHE A 50 -14.27 6.97 4.23
N TRP A 51 -14.86 5.99 4.93
CA TRP A 51 -15.90 6.27 5.92
C TRP A 51 -15.38 7.11 7.09
N ALA A 52 -14.19 6.81 7.60
CA ALA A 52 -13.55 7.65 8.60
C ALA A 52 -13.35 9.09 8.09
N ALA A 53 -12.91 9.27 6.84
CA ALA A 53 -12.75 10.59 6.25
C ALA A 53 -14.08 11.34 6.10
N VAL A 54 -15.15 10.67 5.68
CA VAL A 54 -16.46 11.30 5.47
C VAL A 54 -17.15 11.66 6.78
N PHE A 55 -17.00 10.87 7.85
CA PHE A 55 -17.73 11.10 9.09
C PHE A 55 -16.88 11.71 10.20
N VAL A 56 -15.65 11.23 10.41
CA VAL A 56 -14.80 11.66 11.54
C VAL A 56 -14.19 13.02 11.25
N VAL A 57 -13.70 13.26 10.03
CA VAL A 57 -13.02 14.52 9.70
C VAL A 57 -13.96 15.74 9.85
N PRO A 58 -15.21 15.73 9.33
CA PRO A 58 -16.10 16.88 9.54
C PRO A 58 -16.41 17.12 11.01
N VAL A 59 -16.59 16.07 11.81
CA VAL A 59 -16.82 16.20 13.26
C VAL A 59 -15.61 16.84 13.94
N LEU A 60 -14.39 16.38 13.62
CA LEU A 60 -13.17 16.98 14.17
C LEU A 60 -13.00 18.44 13.76
N VAL A 61 -13.34 18.79 12.52
CA VAL A 61 -13.32 20.18 12.05
C VAL A 61 -14.30 21.05 12.83
N LEU A 62 -15.55 20.57 13.03
CA LEU A 62 -16.56 21.29 13.81
C LEU A 62 -16.14 21.46 15.27
N LEU A 63 -15.60 20.42 15.90
CA LEU A 63 -15.09 20.49 17.27
C LEU A 63 -13.91 21.45 17.41
N GLY A 64 -12.97 21.43 16.46
CA GLY A 64 -11.85 22.38 16.41
C GLY A 64 -12.34 23.82 16.29
N LEU A 65 -13.33 24.07 15.43
CA LEU A 65 -13.94 25.39 15.25
C LEU A 65 -14.66 25.85 16.54
N ALA A 66 -15.45 24.97 17.15
CA ALA A 66 -16.16 25.26 18.39
C ALA A 66 -15.18 25.57 19.54
N GLY A 67 -14.11 24.78 19.69
CA GLY A 67 -13.06 25.02 20.68
C GLY A 67 -12.34 26.35 20.47
N PHE A 68 -11.99 26.69 19.21
CA PHE A 68 -11.39 27.97 18.87
C PHE A 68 -12.29 29.16 19.24
N LEU A 69 -13.57 29.08 18.89
CA LEU A 69 -14.55 30.13 19.24
C LEU A 69 -14.72 30.26 20.75
N PHE A 70 -14.79 29.14 21.47
CA PHE A 70 -14.90 29.13 22.94
C PHE A 70 -13.71 29.83 23.61
N MET A 71 -12.47 29.50 23.20
CA MET A 71 -11.27 30.16 23.72
C MET A 71 -11.25 31.65 23.41
N LYS A 72 -11.66 32.04 22.19
CA LYS A 72 -11.75 33.45 21.79
C LYS A 72 -12.75 34.23 22.65
N LEU A 73 -13.91 33.65 22.92
CA LEU A 73 -14.95 34.26 23.75
C LEU A 73 -14.51 34.39 25.22
N GLN A 74 -13.86 33.37 25.79
CA GLN A 74 -13.30 33.47 27.14
C GLN A 74 -12.20 34.53 27.24
N GLY A 75 -11.33 34.64 26.23
CA GLY A 75 -10.29 35.68 26.19
C GLY A 75 -10.84 37.11 26.02
N GLN A 76 -12.05 37.27 25.47
CA GLN A 76 -12.74 38.57 25.40
C GLN A 76 -13.54 38.89 26.66
N ALA A 77 -14.09 37.90 27.35
CA ALA A 77 -14.85 38.08 28.60
C ALA A 77 -13.98 38.28 29.85
N GLY A 78 -12.67 38.00 29.77
CA GLY A 78 -11.68 38.23 30.82
C GLY A 78 -11.00 39.60 30.81
N ARG A 79 -11.56 40.58 30.09
CA ARG A 79 -11.16 42.00 30.08
C ARG A 79 -12.35 42.86 30.49
#